data_AF-A0A1F9QS04-F1
#
_entry.id   AF-A0A1F9QS04-F1
#
_cell.length_a   1.000
_cell.length_b   1.000
_cell.length_c   1.000
_cell.angle_alpha   90.00
_cell.angle_beta   90.00
_cell.angle_gamma   90.00
#
_symmetry.space_group_name_H-M   'P 1'
#
loop_
_entity.id
_entity.type
_entity.pdbx_description
1 polymer ?
#
loop_
_entity_poly.entity_id
_entity_poly.type
_entity_poly.pdbx_seq_one_letter_code
_entity_poly.pdbx_strand_id
1 'polypeptide(L)'
;METTPYVCWACGERISDEDNYCRKCGKGQGAFVDWYYRHWGILVLIFCAGPFALYFVWRSPALSRNAKWIYTGLISLFTWYMANMFYGIWTFFQTALGGMAL
;
A
#
# COMPACT_ATOMS: atom_id res chain seq x y z
N MET A 1 -17.67 -32.87 11.17
CA MET A 1 -17.59 -32.07 9.94
C MET A 1 -16.15 -31.61 9.85
N GLU A 2 -15.37 -32.17 8.94
CA GLU A 2 -13.96 -31.82 8.77
C GLU A 2 -13.92 -30.58 7.88
N THR A 3 -13.75 -29.41 8.50
CA THR A 3 -13.62 -28.12 7.81
C THR A 3 -12.35 -28.15 6.96
N THR A 4 -12.46 -27.92 5.66
CA THR A 4 -11.29 -27.76 4.77
C THR A 4 -10.32 -26.74 5.37
N PRO A 5 -9.04 -27.09 5.60
CA PRO A 5 -8.11 -26.20 6.30
C PRO A 5 -7.84 -24.96 5.44
N TYR A 6 -8.23 -23.79 5.95
CA TYR A 6 -7.84 -22.50 5.38
C TYR A 6 -6.42 -22.16 5.84
N VAL A 7 -5.73 -21.35 5.05
CA VAL A 7 -4.35 -20.93 5.34
C VAL A 7 -4.33 -19.44 5.62
N CYS A 8 -3.70 -19.04 6.72
CA CYS A 8 -3.53 -17.63 7.08
C CYS A 8 -2.75 -16.89 5.99
N TRP A 9 -3.34 -15.83 5.43
CA TRP A 9 -2.73 -15.04 4.35
C TRP A 9 -1.39 -14.39 4.73
N ALA A 10 -1.14 -14.18 6.03
CA ALA A 10 0.02 -13.45 6.52
C ALA A 10 1.21 -14.35 6.88
N CYS A 11 0.96 -15.52 7.50
CA CYS A 11 2.01 -16.37 8.05
C CYS A 11 1.99 -17.83 7.54
N GLY A 12 0.97 -18.21 6.75
CA GLY A 12 0.88 -19.56 6.19
C GLY A 12 0.41 -20.65 7.16
N GLU A 13 0.04 -20.29 8.39
CA GLU A 13 -0.46 -21.26 9.38
C GLU A 13 -1.84 -21.78 8.99
N ARG A 14 -2.13 -23.05 9.31
CA ARG A 14 -3.46 -23.64 9.11
C ARG A 14 -4.41 -23.07 10.16
N ILE A 15 -5.57 -22.59 9.71
CA ILE A 15 -6.59 -21.98 10.55
C ILE A 15 -7.95 -22.64 10.27
N SER A 16 -8.84 -22.59 11.27
CA SER A 16 -10.24 -22.98 11.08
C SER A 16 -10.96 -21.92 10.24
N ASP A 17 -12.06 -22.28 9.58
CA ASP A 17 -12.91 -21.31 8.87
C ASP A 17 -13.62 -20.35 9.85
N GLU A 18 -13.86 -20.81 11.08
CA GLU A 18 -14.42 -20.05 12.21
C GLU A 18 -13.43 -19.01 12.79
N ASP A 19 -12.13 -19.11 12.49
CA ASP A 19 -11.11 -18.24 13.08
C ASP A 19 -11.07 -16.86 12.39
N ASN A 20 -11.64 -15.84 13.04
CA ASN A 20 -11.56 -14.45 12.58
C ASN A 20 -10.13 -13.86 12.66
N TYR A 21 -9.30 -14.39 13.56
CA TYR A 21 -7.91 -13.98 13.78
C TYR A 21 -7.00 -15.20 13.85
N CYS A 22 -5.82 -15.10 13.23
CA CYS A 22 -4.84 -16.18 13.32
C CYS A 22 -4.25 -16.26 14.74
N ARG A 23 -4.35 -17.42 15.38
CA ARG A 23 -3.83 -17.65 16.75
C ARG A 23 -2.30 -17.55 16.87
N LYS A 24 -1.57 -17.69 15.76
CA LYS A 24 -0.10 -17.63 15.72
C LYS A 24 0.43 -16.21 15.52
N CYS A 25 -0.07 -15.49 14.52
CA CYS A 25 0.45 -14.16 14.17
C CYS A 25 -0.47 -12.99 14.54
N GLY A 26 -1.67 -13.27 15.05
CA GLY A 26 -2.65 -12.27 15.48
C GLY A 26 -3.33 -11.49 14.34
N LYS A 27 -3.05 -11.79 13.07
CA LYS A 27 -3.65 -11.07 11.94
C LYS A 27 -5.09 -11.48 11.70
N GLY A 28 -5.95 -10.47 11.49
CA GLY A 28 -7.34 -10.68 11.10
C GLY A 28 -7.48 -11.31 9.71
N GLN A 29 -8.51 -12.13 9.53
CA GLN A 29 -8.80 -12.89 8.32
C GLN A 29 -10.09 -12.37 7.65
N GLY A 30 -10.20 -12.51 6.33
CA GLY A 30 -11.38 -12.11 5.57
C GLY A 30 -11.89 -10.69 5.90
N ALA A 31 -13.09 -10.60 6.48
CA ALA A 31 -13.72 -9.34 6.87
C ALA A 31 -13.09 -8.64 8.09
N PHE A 32 -12.17 -9.30 8.81
CA PHE A 32 -11.46 -8.75 9.98
C PHE A 32 -10.06 -8.24 9.65
N VAL A 33 -9.69 -8.20 8.38
CA VAL A 33 -8.42 -7.62 7.94
C VAL A 33 -8.36 -6.13 8.30
N ASP A 34 -7.20 -5.72 8.82
CA ASP A 34 -6.92 -4.36 9.26
C ASP A 34 -7.21 -3.32 8.17
N TRP A 35 -7.60 -2.12 8.61
CA TRP A 35 -8.04 -1.04 7.72
C TRP A 35 -7.00 -0.62 6.68
N TYR A 36 -5.71 -0.66 7.02
CA TYR A 36 -4.60 -0.25 6.15
C TYR A 36 -4.33 -1.23 5.00
N TYR A 37 -4.92 -2.42 5.05
CA TYR A 37 -4.93 -3.37 3.92
C TYR A 37 -6.18 -3.23 3.03
N ARG A 38 -7.15 -2.39 3.40
CA ARG A 38 -8.34 -2.14 2.58
C ARG A 38 -8.10 -1.01 1.59
N HIS A 39 -8.99 -0.90 0.60
CA HIS A 39 -8.96 0.16 -0.42
C HIS A 39 -8.79 1.56 0.18
N TRP A 40 -9.59 1.91 1.18
CA TRP A 40 -9.52 3.24 1.80
C TRP A 40 -8.17 3.47 2.51
N GLY A 41 -7.66 2.47 3.24
CA GLY A 41 -6.40 2.58 3.95
C GLY A 41 -5.20 2.70 3.03
N ILE A 42 -5.25 2.01 1.88
CA ILE A 42 -4.24 2.17 0.82
C ILE A 42 -4.27 3.59 0.28
N LEU A 43 -5.44 4.16 0.00
CA LEU A 43 -5.51 5.55 -0.49
C LEU A 43 -4.84 6.52 0.48
N VAL A 44 -5.06 6.37 1.79
CA VAL A 44 -4.37 7.18 2.81
C VAL A 44 -2.86 6.94 2.78
N LEU A 45 -2.41 5.69 2.71
CA LEU A 45 -0.99 5.35 2.65
C LEU A 45 -0.29 5.94 1.42
N ILE A 46 -0.97 6.08 0.28
CA ILE A 46 -0.37 6.68 -0.92
C ILE A 46 0.02 8.14 -0.65
N PHE A 47 -0.84 8.90 0.04
CA PHE A 47 -0.55 10.29 0.36
C PHE A 47 0.51 10.45 1.44
N CYS A 48 0.56 9.56 2.43
CA CYS A 48 1.51 9.67 3.54
C CYS A 48 2.89 9.04 3.25
N ALA A 49 2.91 7.90 2.56
CA ALA A 49 4.11 7.09 2.35
C ALA A 49 4.57 7.05 0.88
N GLY A 50 3.79 7.59 -0.05
CA GLY A 50 4.13 7.64 -1.47
C GLY A 50 4.41 6.24 -2.05
N PRO A 51 5.59 6.02 -2.67
CA PRO A 51 5.93 4.73 -3.27
C PRO A 51 6.02 3.58 -2.26
N PHE A 52 6.28 3.86 -0.97
CA PHE A 52 6.35 2.82 0.06
C PHE A 52 4.99 2.17 0.37
N ALA A 53 3.88 2.81 -0.02
CA ALA A 53 2.55 2.22 0.07
C ALA A 53 2.42 0.91 -0.75
N LEU A 54 3.23 0.74 -1.80
CA LEU A 54 3.23 -0.46 -2.65
C LEU A 54 3.43 -1.75 -1.85
N TYR A 55 4.29 -1.72 -0.83
CA TYR A 55 4.52 -2.88 0.03
C TYR A 55 3.21 -3.40 0.64
N PHE A 56 2.34 -2.49 1.11
CA PHE A 56 1.05 -2.84 1.70
C PHE A 56 0.04 -3.31 0.66
N VAL A 57 0.05 -2.73 -0.54
CA VAL A 57 -0.81 -3.15 -1.67
C VAL A 57 -0.55 -4.62 -2.02
N TRP A 58 0.72 -4.99 -2.19
CA TRP A 58 1.09 -6.35 -2.60
C TRP A 58 0.85 -7.38 -1.51
N ARG A 59 1.06 -6.99 -0.24
CA ARG A 59 0.82 -7.85 0.92
C ARG A 59 -0.66 -8.00 1.28
N SER A 60 -1.52 -7.08 0.86
CA SER A 60 -2.93 -7.12 1.26
C SER A 60 -3.66 -8.35 0.71
N PRO A 61 -4.41 -9.08 1.56
CA PRO A 61 -5.30 -10.15 1.12
C PRO A 61 -6.64 -9.62 0.57
N ALA A 62 -6.99 -8.37 0.88
CA ALA A 62 -8.29 -7.80 0.56
C ALA A 62 -8.37 -7.29 -0.89
N LEU A 63 -7.22 -7.10 -1.57
CA LEU A 63 -7.19 -6.64 -2.95
C LEU A 63 -7.06 -7.80 -3.91
N SER A 64 -7.91 -7.77 -4.94
CA SER A 64 -7.75 -8.60 -6.12
C SER A 64 -6.44 -8.30 -6.82
N ARG A 65 -5.93 -9.29 -7.56
CA ARG A 65 -4.69 -9.16 -8.34
C ARG A 65 -4.77 -8.00 -9.36
N ASN A 66 -5.94 -7.78 -9.95
CA ASN A 66 -6.17 -6.64 -10.85
C ASN A 66 -6.09 -5.31 -10.11
N ALA A 67 -6.69 -5.21 -8.93
CA ALA A 67 -6.61 -4.00 -8.12
C ALA A 67 -5.16 -3.68 -7.72
N LYS A 68 -4.35 -4.68 -7.35
CA LYS A 68 -2.93 -4.49 -7.03
C LYS A 68 -2.14 -3.86 -8.17
N TRP A 69 -2.38 -4.29 -9.41
CA TRP A 69 -1.77 -3.68 -10.59
C TRP A 69 -2.25 -2.25 -10.84
N ILE A 70 -3.56 -1.99 -10.72
CA ILE A 70 -4.12 -0.64 -10.87
C ILE A 70 -3.48 0.31 -9.85
N TYR A 71 -3.45 -0.06 -8.57
CA TYR A 71 -2.80 0.76 -7.54
C TYR A 71 -1.30 0.95 -7.80
N THR A 72 -0.61 -0.08 -8.29
CA THR A 72 0.81 0.04 -8.64
C THR A 72 1.03 1.08 -9.73
N GLY A 73 0.19 1.07 -10.77
CA GLY A 73 0.22 2.09 -11.83
C GLY A 73 -0.08 3.49 -11.30
N LEU A 74 -1.14 3.64 -10.50
CA LEU A 74 -1.53 4.92 -9.91
C LEU A 74 -0.44 5.50 -8.99
N ILE A 75 0.14 4.68 -8.12
CA ILE A 75 1.21 5.11 -7.20
C ILE A 75 2.46 5.52 -7.98
N SER A 76 2.83 4.76 -9.00
CA SER A 76 3.98 5.08 -9.85
C SER A 76 3.77 6.41 -10.58
N LEU A 77 2.59 6.61 -11.17
CA LEU A 77 2.25 7.84 -11.87
C LEU A 77 2.22 9.05 -10.91
N PHE A 78 1.60 8.89 -9.75
CA PHE A 78 1.54 9.94 -8.73
C PHE A 78 2.94 10.31 -8.22
N THR A 79 3.78 9.31 -7.95
CA THR A 79 5.17 9.52 -7.50
C THR A 79 5.98 10.26 -8.56
N TRP A 80 5.85 9.87 -9.84
CA TRP A 80 6.52 10.55 -10.95
C TRP A 80 6.05 12.01 -11.08
N TYR A 81 4.75 12.27 -10.98
CA TYR A 81 4.21 13.62 -11.03
C TYR A 81 4.74 14.49 -9.90
N MET A 82 4.74 13.99 -8.66
CA MET A 82 5.29 14.68 -7.50
C MET A 82 6.79 14.96 -7.67
N ALA A 83 7.56 13.99 -8.15
CA ALA A 83 8.99 14.17 -8.40
C ALA A 83 9.27 15.29 -9.42
N ASN A 84 8.51 15.35 -10.52
CA ASN A 84 8.64 16.43 -11.50
C ASN A 84 8.27 17.80 -10.93
N MET A 85 7.22 17.86 -10.11
CA MET A 85 6.81 19.10 -9.44
C MET A 85 7.94 19.61 -8.52
N PHE A 86 8.51 18.74 -7.68
CA PHE A 86 9.63 19.11 -6.82
C PHE A 86 10.88 19.51 -7.62
N TYR A 87 11.18 18.81 -8.71
CA TYR A 87 12.28 19.17 -9.59
C TYR A 87 12.09 20.55 -10.22
N GLY A 88 10.88 20.86 -10.71
CA GLY A 88 10.54 22.16 -11.27
C GLY A 88 10.61 23.30 -10.25
N ILE A 89 10.16 23.06 -9.01
CA ILE A 89 10.29 24.02 -7.92
C ILE A 89 11.77 24.25 -7.59
N TRP A 90 12.56 23.18 -7.49
CA TRP A 90 13.99 23.26 -7.22
C TRP A 90 14.74 24.05 -8.29
N THR A 91 14.51 23.76 -9.57
CA THR A 91 15.14 24.48 -10.67
C THR A 91 14.71 25.94 -10.71
N PHE A 92 13.43 26.24 -10.44
CA PHE A 92 12.96 27.62 -10.30
C PHE A 92 13.70 28.38 -9.19
N PHE A 93 13.85 27.78 -8.00
CA PHE A 93 14.60 28.39 -6.91
C PHE A 93 16.07 28.60 -7.26
N GLN A 94 16.72 27.64 -7.93
CA GLN A 94 18.10 27.79 -8.40
C GLN A 94 18.24 28.93 -9.41
N THR A 95 17.30 29.09 -10.34
CA THR A 95 17.30 30.21 -11.29
C THR A 95 17.01 31.55 -10.60
N ALA A 96 16.05 31.59 -9.68
CA ALA A 96 15.70 32.82 -8.96
C ALA A 96 16.83 33.28 -8.00
N LEU A 97 17.43 32.36 -7.25
CA LEU A 97 18.54 32.65 -6.33
C LEU A 97 19.87 32.85 -7.07
N GLY A 98 20.15 32.05 -8.10
CA GLY A 98 21.33 32.19 -8.95
C GLY A 98 21.30 33.43 -9.83
N GLY A 99 20.12 33.90 -10.23
CA GLY A 99 19.92 35.17 -10.93
C GLY A 99 20.15 36.42 -10.06
N MET A 100 20.18 36.28 -8.72
CA MET A 100 20.51 37.36 -7.78
C MET A 100 22.00 37.46 -7.45
N ALA A 101 22.84 36.58 -8.01
CA ALA A 101 24.29 36.55 -7.77
C ALA A 101 25.12 37.34 -8.82
N LEU A 102 24.48 38.21 -9.62
CA LEU A 102 25.12 39.12 -10.58
C LEU A 102 24.89 40.58 -10.21
#